data_AF-A0A967AES4-F1
#
_entry.id   AF-A0A967AES4-F1
#
_cell.length_a   1.000
_cell.length_b   1.000
_cell.length_c   1.000
_cell.angle_alpha   90.00
_cell.angle_beta   90.00
_cell.angle_gamma   90.00
#
_symmetry.space_group_name_H-M   'P 1'
#
loop_
_entity.id
_entity.type
_entity.pdbx_description
1 polymer ?
#
loop_
_entity_poly.entity_id
_entity_poly.type
_entity_poly.pdbx_seq_one_letter_code
_entity_poly.pdbx_strand_id
1 'polypeptide(L)'
;MDTTQQRNQGYDESRQPDAPGPSGVLYLLQEIVADVRRLFGQQVRLAIHELQLESARAVGITLTAIISGILGALCLLFLLLTAVAALHEIAGLAIWMSCGVVALALMVVAGSLLIYLKGQMQRLRVVPVRMLHTVKEDAQWIKEWIASSRT
;
A
#
# COMPACT_ATOMS: atom_id res chain seq x y z
N MET A 1 -69.72 -30.38 48.05
CA MET A 1 -68.60 -30.56 47.11
C MET A 1 -67.81 -29.26 47.10
N ASP A 2 -66.63 -29.32 47.71
CA ASP A 2 -65.45 -28.43 47.73
C ASP A 2 -65.65 -26.91 47.85
N THR A 3 -65.30 -26.19 48.93
CA THR A 3 -64.01 -26.01 49.67
C THR A 3 -62.78 -25.65 48.83
N THR A 4 -62.33 -24.41 49.04
CA THR A 4 -60.92 -23.97 49.11
C THR A 4 -60.04 -24.16 47.87
N GLN A 5 -59.81 -23.09 47.10
CA GLN A 5 -58.53 -22.76 46.45
C GLN A 5 -58.62 -21.33 45.88
N GLN A 6 -57.50 -20.58 45.95
CA GLN A 6 -57.36 -19.12 45.76
C GLN A 6 -57.97 -18.28 46.90
N ARG A 7 -57.46 -18.29 48.13
CA ARG A 7 -56.04 -18.18 48.52
C ARG A 7 -55.36 -17.00 47.84
N ASN A 8 -55.43 -15.86 48.52
CA ASN A 8 -54.26 -15.08 48.93
C ASN A 8 -53.24 -14.76 47.83
N GLN A 9 -53.30 -13.53 47.33
CA GLN A 9 -52.16 -12.70 46.91
C GLN A 9 -52.81 -11.33 46.61
N GLY A 10 -52.89 -10.44 47.60
CA GLY A 10 -51.73 -9.64 47.92
C GLY A 10 -51.55 -8.70 46.74
N TYR A 11 -52.18 -7.54 46.79
CA TYR A 11 -51.76 -6.42 45.98
C TYR A 11 -50.30 -6.17 46.37
N ASP A 12 -49.37 -6.76 45.61
CA ASP A 12 -47.96 -6.48 45.73
C ASP A 12 -47.80 -5.01 45.37
N GLU A 13 -47.80 -4.23 46.43
CA GLU A 13 -47.49 -2.82 46.52
C GLU A 13 -45.99 -2.62 46.28
N SER A 14 -45.51 -3.15 45.15
CA SER A 14 -44.17 -2.92 44.64
C SER A 14 -44.27 -2.39 43.20
N ARG A 15 -45.04 -1.31 43.03
CA ARG A 15 -44.54 -0.23 42.16
C ARG A 15 -43.35 0.41 42.87
N GLN A 16 -42.24 -0.32 42.90
CA GLN A 16 -40.95 0.32 42.91
C GLN A 16 -40.92 1.15 41.62
N PRO A 17 -40.79 2.49 41.67
CA PRO A 17 -40.28 3.17 40.51
C PRO A 17 -38.87 2.61 40.33
N ASP A 18 -38.67 1.76 39.33
CA ASP A 18 -37.32 1.44 38.85
C ASP A 18 -36.78 2.76 38.29
N ALA A 19 -36.23 3.55 39.20
CA ALA A 19 -35.40 4.68 38.90
C ALA A 19 -34.40 4.18 37.85
N PRO A 20 -34.13 4.95 36.78
CA PRO A 20 -33.03 4.65 35.88
C PRO A 20 -31.77 4.62 36.73
N GLY A 21 -31.34 3.42 37.11
CA GLY A 21 -30.11 3.25 37.84
C GLY A 21 -28.99 3.85 36.98
N PRO A 22 -27.94 4.42 37.58
CA PRO A 22 -26.74 4.88 36.88
C PRO A 22 -26.13 3.85 35.90
N SER A 23 -26.60 2.60 35.95
CA SER A 23 -26.31 1.48 35.06
C SER A 23 -26.92 1.57 33.64
N GLY A 24 -28.04 2.25 33.43
CA GLY A 24 -28.75 2.24 32.12
C GLY A 24 -28.02 3.01 31.02
N VAL A 25 -27.46 4.17 31.36
CA VAL A 25 -26.64 4.98 30.44
C VAL A 25 -25.30 4.28 30.17
N LEU A 26 -24.75 3.60 31.18
CA LEU A 26 -23.52 2.81 31.07
C LEU A 26 -23.72 1.57 30.17
N TYR A 27 -24.91 0.96 30.21
CA TYR A 27 -25.30 -0.16 29.35
C TYR A 27 -25.40 0.25 27.88
N LEU A 28 -26.06 1.38 27.58
CA LEU A 28 -26.18 1.91 26.20
C LEU A 28 -24.81 2.30 25.61
N LEU A 29 -23.92 2.88 26.42
CA LEU A 29 -22.56 3.18 26.00
C LEU A 29 -21.75 1.91 25.71
N GLN A 30 -21.90 0.86 26.52
CA GLN A 30 -21.27 -0.43 26.25
C GLN A 30 -21.77 -1.06 24.94
N GLU A 31 -23.07 -0.93 24.66
CA GLU A 31 -23.68 -1.45 23.43
C GLU A 31 -23.19 -0.71 22.18
N ILE A 32 -23.12 0.64 22.23
CA ILE A 32 -22.56 1.45 21.14
C ILE A 32 -21.08 1.15 20.90
N VAL A 33 -20.28 1.02 21.96
CA VAL A 33 -18.86 0.66 21.85
C VAL A 33 -18.69 -0.74 21.26
N ALA A 34 -19.56 -1.69 21.64
CA ALA A 34 -19.56 -3.03 21.07
C ALA A 34 -19.92 -3.01 19.57
N ASP A 35 -20.87 -2.19 19.16
CA ASP A 35 -21.31 -2.10 17.76
C ASP A 35 -20.27 -1.41 16.86
N VAL A 36 -19.62 -0.35 17.36
CA VAL A 36 -18.48 0.30 16.70
C VAL A 36 -17.33 -0.69 16.52
N ARG A 37 -17.00 -1.49 17.54
CA ARG A 37 -15.98 -2.55 17.43
C ARG A 37 -16.35 -3.58 16.36
N ARG A 38 -17.64 -3.90 16.20
CA ARG A 38 -18.14 -4.84 15.20
C ARG A 38 -17.98 -4.31 13.78
N LEU A 39 -18.33 -3.04 13.55
CA LEU A 39 -18.16 -2.33 12.28
C LEU A 39 -16.69 -2.17 11.88
N PHE A 40 -15.83 -1.74 12.82
CA PHE A 40 -14.39 -1.61 12.56
C PHE A 40 -13.75 -2.96 12.22
N GLY A 41 -14.11 -4.02 12.94
CA GLY A 41 -13.60 -5.36 12.66
C GLY A 41 -13.99 -5.90 11.27
N GLN A 42 -15.10 -5.43 10.69
CA GLN A 42 -15.52 -5.81 9.34
C GLN A 42 -14.76 -5.02 8.27
N GLN A 43 -14.61 -3.70 8.46
CA GLN A 43 -13.86 -2.87 7.52
C GLN A 43 -12.37 -3.21 7.48
N VAL A 44 -11.76 -3.53 8.63
CA VAL A 44 -10.36 -3.99 8.66
C VAL A 44 -10.21 -5.31 7.91
N ARG A 45 -11.14 -6.26 8.05
CA ARG A 45 -11.09 -7.53 7.31
C ARG A 45 -11.24 -7.34 5.80
N LEU A 46 -12.11 -6.42 5.35
CA LEU A 46 -12.24 -6.09 3.93
C LEU A 46 -10.98 -5.40 3.39
N ALA A 47 -10.46 -4.40 4.11
CA ALA A 47 -9.26 -3.67 3.72
C ALA A 47 -8.03 -4.59 3.64
N ILE A 48 -7.86 -5.48 4.62
CA ILE A 48 -6.79 -6.50 4.61
C ILE A 48 -6.95 -7.41 3.38
N HIS A 49 -8.17 -7.81 3.03
CA HIS A 49 -8.41 -8.69 1.88
C HIS A 49 -8.12 -8.00 0.54
N GLU A 50 -8.52 -6.74 0.38
CA GLU A 50 -8.29 -5.98 -0.84
C GLU A 50 -6.79 -5.70 -1.04
N LEU A 51 -6.08 -5.35 0.04
CA LEU A 51 -4.62 -5.23 0.05
C LEU A 51 -3.91 -6.53 -0.34
N GLN A 52 -4.42 -7.69 0.08
CA GLN A 52 -3.85 -8.99 -0.32
C GLN A 52 -4.07 -9.28 -1.81
N LEU A 53 -5.23 -8.92 -2.36
CA LEU A 53 -5.55 -9.14 -3.76
C LEU A 53 -4.72 -8.21 -4.68
N GLU A 54 -4.53 -6.95 -4.26
CA GLU A 54 -3.74 -5.97 -4.98
C GLU A 54 -2.23 -6.24 -4.86
N SER A 55 -1.76 -6.65 -3.68
CA SER A 55 -0.36 -7.03 -3.48
C SER A 55 0.02 -8.27 -4.28
N ALA A 56 -0.84 -9.29 -4.38
CA ALA A 56 -0.58 -10.46 -5.23
C ALA A 56 -0.41 -10.08 -6.71
N ARG A 57 -1.23 -9.13 -7.21
CA ARG A 57 -1.11 -8.60 -8.58
C ARG A 57 0.16 -7.74 -8.74
N ALA A 58 0.48 -6.89 -7.77
CA ALA A 58 1.68 -6.05 -7.79
C ALA A 58 2.98 -6.88 -7.72
N VAL A 59 2.99 -7.96 -6.94
CA VAL A 59 4.13 -8.89 -6.82
C VAL A 59 4.35 -9.64 -8.13
N GLY A 60 3.30 -10.09 -8.81
CA GLY A 60 3.44 -10.73 -10.14
C GLY A 60 4.04 -9.81 -11.20
N ILE A 61 3.64 -8.53 -11.20
CA ILE A 61 4.16 -7.51 -12.15
C ILE A 61 5.62 -7.18 -11.85
N THR A 62 6.00 -7.07 -10.57
CA THR A 62 7.39 -6.77 -10.20
C THR A 62 8.34 -7.93 -10.49
N LEU A 63 7.94 -9.18 -10.26
CA LEU A 63 8.76 -10.36 -10.61
C LEU A 63 9.00 -10.47 -12.12
N THR A 64 7.97 -10.31 -12.93
CA THR A 64 8.08 -10.38 -14.40
C THR A 64 8.92 -9.23 -14.97
N ALA A 65 8.83 -8.03 -14.38
CA ALA A 65 9.69 -6.90 -14.75
C ALA A 65 11.18 -7.16 -14.45
N ILE A 66 11.50 -7.77 -13.31
CA ILE A 66 12.88 -8.12 -12.96
C ILE A 66 13.43 -9.18 -13.92
N ILE A 67 12.66 -10.26 -14.15
CA ILE A 67 13.07 -11.36 -15.03
C ILE A 67 13.28 -10.86 -16.47
N SER A 68 12.36 -10.06 -17.00
CA SER A 68 12.49 -9.46 -18.33
C SER A 68 13.66 -8.48 -18.42
N GLY A 69 13.93 -7.71 -17.36
CA GLY A 69 15.11 -6.84 -17.27
C GLY A 69 16.42 -7.63 -17.35
N ILE A 70 16.54 -8.73 -16.60
CA ILE A 70 17.72 -9.61 -16.63
C ILE A 70 17.88 -10.24 -18.01
N LEU A 71 16.81 -10.80 -18.57
CA LEU A 71 16.84 -11.46 -19.86
C LEU A 71 17.19 -10.48 -20.99
N GLY A 72 16.63 -9.26 -20.95
CA GLY A 72 16.98 -8.18 -21.87
C GLY A 72 18.44 -7.76 -21.76
N ALA A 73 18.98 -7.64 -20.54
CA ALA A 73 20.38 -7.33 -20.32
C ALA A 73 21.31 -8.42 -20.87
N LEU A 74 20.98 -9.69 -20.66
CA LEU A 74 21.73 -10.82 -21.23
C LEU A 74 21.69 -10.82 -22.76
N CYS A 75 20.52 -10.59 -23.36
CA CYS A 75 20.38 -10.53 -24.80
C CYS A 75 21.22 -9.38 -25.40
N LEU A 76 21.21 -8.21 -24.75
CA LEU A 76 22.05 -7.07 -25.14
C LEU A 76 23.54 -7.39 -25.02
N LEU A 77 23.96 -8.09 -23.97
CA LEU A 77 25.33 -8.54 -23.79
C LEU A 77 25.77 -9.49 -24.91
N PHE A 78 24.97 -10.52 -25.23
CA PHE A 78 25.26 -11.43 -26.32
C PHE A 78 25.31 -10.70 -27.67
N LEU A 79 24.40 -9.76 -27.92
CA LEU A 79 24.42 -8.92 -29.11
C LEU A 79 25.72 -8.12 -29.21
N LEU A 80 26.22 -7.60 -28.08
CA LEU A 80 27.51 -6.91 -27.98
C LEU A 80 28.67 -7.81 -28.38
N LEU A 81 28.71 -9.01 -27.81
CA LEU A 81 29.75 -10.00 -28.09
C LEU A 81 29.73 -10.39 -29.57
N THR A 82 28.55 -10.65 -30.13
CA THR A 82 28.38 -10.94 -31.55
C THR A 82 28.82 -9.75 -32.41
N ALA A 83 28.48 -8.52 -32.05
CA ALA A 83 28.91 -7.33 -32.79
C ALA A 83 30.44 -7.17 -32.77
N VAL A 84 31.08 -7.38 -31.62
CA VAL A 84 32.53 -7.30 -31.49
C VAL A 84 33.23 -8.39 -32.30
N ALA A 85 32.73 -9.63 -32.24
CA ALA A 85 33.25 -10.76 -32.99
C ALA A 85 33.06 -10.58 -34.51
N ALA A 86 31.88 -10.15 -34.94
CA ALA A 86 31.60 -9.87 -36.35
C ALA A 86 32.49 -8.75 -36.89
N LEU A 87 32.71 -7.69 -36.12
CA LEU A 87 33.55 -6.58 -36.53
C LEU A 87 35.05 -6.94 -36.51
N HIS A 88 35.48 -7.86 -35.63
CA HIS A 88 36.82 -8.46 -35.67
C HIS A 88 37.03 -9.28 -36.96
N GLU A 89 36.09 -10.17 -37.29
CA GLU A 89 36.15 -11.03 -38.49
C GLU A 89 36.06 -10.24 -39.80
N ILE A 90 35.14 -9.27 -39.89
CA ILE A 90 34.88 -8.54 -41.13
C ILE A 90 35.98 -7.50 -41.42
N ALA A 91 36.52 -6.87 -40.38
CA ALA A 91 37.40 -5.72 -40.55
C ALA A 91 38.88 -6.03 -40.22
N GLY A 92 39.18 -7.21 -39.66
CA GLY A 92 40.55 -7.61 -39.27
C GLY A 92 41.16 -6.73 -38.17
N LEU A 93 40.34 -5.91 -37.50
CA LEU A 93 40.79 -4.97 -36.47
C LEU A 93 41.04 -5.68 -35.14
N ALA A 94 42.03 -5.19 -34.39
CA ALA A 94 42.27 -5.63 -33.02
C ALA A 94 41.00 -5.49 -32.15
N ILE A 95 40.76 -6.47 -31.27
CA ILE A 95 39.58 -6.57 -30.40
C ILE A 95 39.29 -5.27 -29.65
N TRP A 96 40.32 -4.51 -29.27
CA TRP A 96 40.14 -3.24 -28.55
C TRP A 96 39.42 -2.17 -29.38
N MET A 97 39.66 -2.07 -30.70
CA MET A 97 39.00 -1.06 -31.55
C MET A 97 37.55 -1.46 -31.82
N SER A 98 37.33 -2.76 -32.01
CA SER A 98 35.99 -3.32 -32.20
C SER A 98 35.10 -3.06 -30.98
N CYS A 99 35.60 -3.34 -29.77
CA CYS A 99 34.92 -2.98 -28.52
C CYS A 99 34.63 -1.47 -28.41
N GLY A 100 35.58 -0.62 -28.81
CA GLY A 100 35.42 0.84 -28.76
C GLY A 100 34.28 1.35 -29.64
N VAL A 101 34.18 0.87 -30.89
CA VAL A 101 33.11 1.29 -31.83
C VAL A 101 31.75 0.84 -31.35
N VAL A 102 31.64 -0.42 -30.89
CA VAL A 102 30.38 -0.97 -30.38
C VAL A 102 29.95 -0.23 -29.10
N ALA A 103 30.89 0.08 -28.20
CA ALA A 103 30.61 0.85 -26.99
C ALA A 103 30.13 2.28 -27.31
N LEU A 104 30.74 2.95 -28.29
CA LEU A 104 30.34 4.28 -28.73
C LEU A 104 28.91 4.27 -29.29
N ALA A 105 28.59 3.30 -30.16
CA ALA A 105 27.26 3.15 -30.73
C ALA A 105 26.20 2.95 -29.62
N LEU A 106 26.51 2.13 -28.63
CA LEU A 106 25.63 1.93 -27.47
C LEU A 106 25.48 3.15 -26.58
N MET A 107 26.54 3.93 -26.40
CA MET A 107 26.47 5.18 -25.65
C MET A 107 25.48 6.16 -26.32
N VAL A 108 25.44 6.20 -27.65
CA VAL A 108 24.47 7.01 -28.41
C VAL A 108 23.04 6.47 -28.24
N VAL A 109 22.84 5.16 -28.32
CA VAL A 109 21.52 4.54 -28.14
C VAL A 109 21.02 4.73 -26.69
N ALA A 110 21.86 4.47 -25.69
CA ALA A 110 21.52 4.65 -24.28
C ALA A 110 21.26 6.13 -23.96
N GLY A 111 22.08 7.04 -24.50
CA GLY A 111 21.90 8.48 -24.34
C GLY A 111 20.58 8.96 -24.94
N SER A 112 20.24 8.53 -26.16
CA SER A 112 18.96 8.90 -26.80
C SER A 112 17.75 8.34 -26.06
N LEU A 113 17.83 7.09 -25.56
CA LEU A 113 16.77 6.50 -24.75
C LEU A 113 16.60 7.22 -23.39
N LEU A 114 17.69 7.63 -22.75
CA LEU A 114 17.64 8.43 -21.51
C LEU A 114 16.99 9.80 -21.75
N ILE A 115 17.30 10.46 -22.86
CA ILE A 115 16.68 11.73 -23.25
C ILE A 115 15.18 11.53 -23.50
N TYR A 116 14.81 10.48 -24.23
CA TYR A 116 13.41 10.13 -24.48
C TYR A 116 12.67 9.84 -23.17
N LEU A 117 13.26 9.04 -22.28
CA LEU A 117 12.68 8.69 -20.98
C LEU A 117 12.53 9.93 -20.09
N LYS A 118 13.52 10.83 -20.06
CA LYS A 118 13.40 12.12 -19.36
C LYS A 118 12.28 12.98 -19.94
N GLY A 119 12.15 13.03 -21.26
CA GLY A 119 11.04 13.73 -21.93
C GLY A 119 9.68 13.14 -21.55
N GLN A 120 9.56 11.81 -21.48
CA GLN A 120 8.34 11.13 -21.09
C GLN A 120 8.01 11.33 -19.60
N MET A 121 9.02 11.32 -18.72
CA MET A 121 8.89 11.57 -17.28
C MET A 121 8.57 13.04 -16.97
N GLN A 122 8.89 13.97 -17.87
CA GLN A 122 8.48 15.37 -17.76
C GLN A 122 7.05 15.59 -18.26
N ARG A 123 6.63 14.82 -19.28
CA ARG A 123 5.26 14.87 -19.84
C ARG A 123 4.24 14.17 -18.95
N LEU A 124 4.60 13.02 -18.41
CA LEU A 124 3.84 12.35 -17.37
C LEU A 124 4.32 12.94 -16.04
N ARG A 125 3.53 13.79 -15.39
CA ARG A 125 3.79 14.26 -14.00
C ARG A 125 3.75 13.09 -13.00
N VAL A 126 4.67 12.12 -13.10
CA VAL A 126 4.84 10.99 -12.17
C VAL A 126 5.81 11.37 -11.05
N VAL A 127 5.79 12.64 -10.65
CA VAL A 127 6.21 12.99 -9.30
C VAL A 127 4.90 13.25 -8.57
N PRO A 128 4.46 12.36 -7.66
CA PRO A 128 3.39 12.69 -6.73
C PRO A 128 3.94 13.71 -5.71
N VAL A 129 4.31 14.91 -6.17
CA VAL A 129 4.84 16.00 -5.35
C VAL A 129 3.81 16.42 -4.28
N ARG A 130 2.52 16.10 -4.49
CA ARG A 130 1.46 16.36 -3.52
C ARG A 130 1.60 15.53 -2.24
N MET A 131 2.16 14.32 -2.29
CA MET A 131 2.31 13.48 -1.08
C MET A 131 3.42 13.98 -0.14
N LEU A 132 4.42 14.69 -0.66
CA LEU A 132 5.51 15.24 0.16
C LEU A 132 5.12 16.54 0.88
N HIS A 133 4.09 17.24 0.39
CA HIS A 133 3.61 18.46 1.06
C HIS A 133 2.75 18.12 2.28
N THR A 134 1.83 17.15 2.16
CA THR A 134 0.97 16.73 3.27
C THR A 134 1.76 16.12 4.43
N VAL A 135 2.79 15.30 4.16
CA VAL A 135 3.62 14.69 5.21
C VAL A 135 4.41 15.75 6.00
N LYS A 136 4.82 16.87 5.36
CA LYS A 136 5.50 17.96 6.06
C LYS A 136 4.54 18.75 6.97
N GLU A 137 3.31 18.95 6.52
CA GLU A 137 2.27 19.59 7.33
C GLU A 137 1.92 18.71 8.54
N ASP A 138 1.72 17.40 8.32
CA ASP A 138 1.41 16.45 9.40
C ASP A 138 2.53 16.38 10.46
N ALA A 139 3.81 16.48 10.05
CA ALA A 139 4.94 16.49 10.98
C ALA A 139 4.97 17.74 11.88
N GLN A 140 4.52 18.90 11.39
CA GLN A 140 4.46 20.12 12.19
C GLN A 140 3.36 20.03 13.25
N TRP A 141 2.20 19.47 12.91
CA TRP A 141 1.09 19.31 13.84
C TRP A 141 1.42 18.33 14.97
N ILE A 142 2.13 17.23 14.67
CA ILE A 142 2.59 16.27 15.70
C ILE A 142 3.58 16.94 16.67
N LYS A 143 4.44 17.82 16.17
CA LYS A 143 5.41 18.54 17.00
C LYS A 143 4.71 19.52 17.95
N GLU A 144 3.70 20.24 17.45
CA GLU A 144 2.87 21.15 18.25
C GLU A 144 2.12 20.38 19.35
N TRP A 145 1.58 19.19 19.02
CA TRP A 145 0.85 18.34 19.97
C TRP A 145 1.73 17.77 21.08
N ILE A 146 2.97 17.37 20.76
CA ILE A 146 3.94 16.89 21.76
C ILE A 146 4.44 18.04 22.65
N ALA A 147 4.58 19.24 22.10
CA ALA A 147 4.96 20.42 22.87
C ALA A 147 3.84 20.88 23.81
N SER A 148 2.58 20.85 23.36
CA SER A 148 1.41 21.26 24.14
C SER A 148 1.01 20.27 25.24
N SER A 149 1.40 18.99 25.16
CA SER A 149 1.06 17.97 26.18
C SER A 149 2.02 17.93 27.38
N ARG A 150 3.00 18.85 27.44
CA ARG A 150 4.01 18.93 28.51
C ARG A 150 3.92 20.21 29.37
N THR A 151 2.80 20.93 29.29
CA THR A 151 2.45 22.04 30.19
C THR A 151 1.05 21.83 30.72
#